data_AF-A0A1S8YPI1-F1
#
_entry.id   AF-A0A1S8YPI1-F1
#
_cell.length_a   1.000
_cell.length_b   1.000
_cell.length_c   1.000
_cell.angle_alpha   90.00
_cell.angle_beta   90.00
_cell.angle_gamma   90.00
#
_symmetry.space_group_name_H-M   'P 1'
#
loop_
_entity.id
_entity.type
_entity.pdbx_description
1 polymer ?
#
loop_
_entity_poly.entity_id
_entity_poly.type
_entity_poly.pdbx_seq_one_letter_code
_entity_poly.pdbx_strand_id
1 'polypeptide(L)' 'MRFDLIDDLVADIAVVFNWPPSEVFTMELGEVIAWRERAAVRSGASDSEKP' A
#
# COMPACT_ATOMS: atom_id res chain seq x y z
N MET A 1 18.87 3.21 -1.55
CA MET A 1 18.68 4.44 -2.35
C MET A 1 17.29 5.00 -2.00
N ARG A 2 16.87 6.20 -2.45
CA ARG A 2 15.55 6.76 -2.04
C ARG A 2 14.35 6.15 -2.78
N PHE A 3 14.58 5.44 -3.88
CA PHE A 3 13.52 4.86 -4.70
C PHE A 3 12.97 3.54 -4.14
N ASP A 4 13.78 2.81 -3.35
CA ASP A 4 13.38 1.53 -2.74
C ASP A 4 12.15 1.67 -1.83
N LEU A 5 11.97 2.84 -1.19
CA LEU A 5 10.82 3.10 -0.32
C LEU A 5 9.49 3.18 -1.08
N ILE A 6 9.49 3.67 -2.32
CA ILE A 6 8.27 3.77 -3.13
C ILE A 6 7.88 2.38 -3.61
N ASP A 7 8.85 1.57 -4.02
CA ASP A 7 8.62 0.17 -4.41
C ASP A 7 8.05 -0.65 -3.24
N ASP A 8 8.56 -0.46 -2.02
CA ASP A 8 8.01 -1.09 -0.81
C ASP A 8 6.56 -0.64 -0.52
N LEU A 9 6.24 0.64 -0.72
CA LEU A 9 4.86 1.15 -0.61
C LEU A 9 3.92 0.51 -1.63
N VAL A 10 4.36 0.41 -2.88
CA VAL A 10 3.62 -0.17 -3.99
C VAL A 10 3.39 -1.66 -3.78
N ALA A 11 4.41 -2.39 -3.32
CA ALA A 11 4.33 -3.82 -3.03
C ALA A 11 3.30 -4.11 -1.93
N ASP A 12 3.27 -3.33 -0.86
CA ASP A 12 2.28 -3.52 0.20
C ASP A 12 0.85 -3.27 -0.28
N ILE A 13 0.62 -2.24 -1.12
CA ILE A 13 -0.70 -2.01 -1.71
C ILE A 13 -1.10 -3.20 -2.59
N ALA A 14 -0.20 -3.66 -3.46
CA ALA A 14 -0.43 -4.80 -4.35
C ALA A 14 -0.79 -6.07 -3.55
N VAL A 15 -0.11 -6.32 -2.44
CA VAL A 15 -0.38 -7.47 -1.56
C VAL A 15 -1.71 -7.33 -0.84
N VAL A 16 -2.02 -6.16 -0.27
CA VAL A 16 -3.27 -5.94 0.48
C VAL A 16 -4.51 -5.98 -0.43
N PHE A 17 -4.38 -5.52 -1.67
CA PHE A 17 -5.47 -5.51 -2.64
C PHE A 17 -5.46 -6.71 -3.59
N ASN A 18 -4.44 -7.57 -3.51
CA ASN A 18 -4.22 -8.69 -4.43
C ASN A 18 -4.19 -8.23 -5.91
N TRP A 19 -3.55 -7.08 -6.15
CA TRP A 19 -3.39 -6.48 -7.47
C TRP A 19 -2.02 -6.80 -8.06
N PRO A 20 -1.91 -6.93 -9.39
CA PRO A 20 -0.63 -7.04 -10.05
C PRO A 20 0.16 -5.73 -9.93
N PRO A 21 1.51 -5.78 -9.78
CA PRO A 21 2.34 -4.58 -9.63
C PRO A 21 2.17 -3.59 -10.77
N SER A 22 1.94 -4.08 -12.01
CA SER A 22 1.70 -3.22 -13.18
C SER A 22 0.55 -2.25 -13.00
N GLU A 23 -0.46 -2.61 -12.22
CA GLU A 23 -1.67 -1.80 -12.00
C GLU A 23 -1.44 -0.72 -10.93
N VAL A 24 -0.51 -0.96 -10.01
CA VAL A 24 -0.09 0.02 -9.00
C VAL A 24 1.02 0.93 -9.53
N PHE A 25 1.92 0.42 -10.38
CA PHE A 25 2.95 1.23 -11.06
C PHE A 25 2.38 2.18 -12.11
N THR A 26 1.18 1.92 -12.64
CA THR A 26 0.47 2.86 -13.53
C THR A 26 -0.18 4.03 -12.79
N MET A 27 -0.23 4.00 -11.45
CA MET A 27 -0.83 5.05 -10.64
C MET A 27 0.15 6.19 -10.40
N GLU A 28 -0.37 7.41 -10.35
CA GLU A 28 0.42 8.59 -9.98
C GLU A 28 0.83 8.55 -8.49
N LEU A 29 1.89 9.27 -8.12
CA LEU A 29 2.40 9.25 -6.74
C LEU A 29 1.31 9.62 -5.71
N GLY A 30 0.45 10.58 -6.06
CA GLY A 30 -0.69 10.97 -5.22
C GLY A 30 -1.72 9.86 -5.05
N GLU A 31 -1.91 9.02 -6.06
CA GLU A 31 -2.81 7.86 -5.99
C GLU A 31 -2.20 6.74 -5.15
N VAL A 32 -0.91 6.45 -5.32
CA VAL A 32 -0.18 5.46 -4.49
C VAL A 32 -0.31 5.80 -3.01
N ILE A 33 -0.12 7.07 -2.63
CA ILE A 33 -0.28 7.52 -1.24
C ILE A 33 -1.71 7.29 -0.73
N ALA A 34 -2.73 7.68 -1.49
CA ALA A 34 -4.13 7.48 -1.12
C ALA A 34 -4.51 6.00 -0.99
N TRP A 35 -3.96 5.13 -1.85
CA TRP A 35 -4.15 3.68 -1.75
C TRP A 35 -3.38 3.07 -0.59
N ARG A 36 -2.23 3.63 -0.22
CA ARG A 36 -1.45 3.14 0.93
C ARG A 36 -2.14 3.42 2.24
N GLU A 37 -2.81 4.56 2.38
CA GLU A 37 -3.68 4.85 3.53
C GLU A 37 -4.83 3.83 3.62
N ARG A 38 -5.49 3.52 2.50
CA ARG A 38 -6.54 2.49 2.44
C ARG A 38 -6.02 1.10 2.76
N ALA A 39 -4.82 0.76 2.27
CA ALA A 39 -4.16 -0.50 2.58
C ALA A 39 -3.89 -0.61 4.09
N ALA A 40 -3.39 0.45 4.72
CA ALA A 40 -3.14 0.48 6.16
C ALA A 40 -4.42 0.29 7.00
N VAL A 41 -5.52 0.92 6.60
CA VAL A 41 -6.84 0.73 7.23
C VAL A 41 -7.31 -0.72 7.09
N ARG A 42 -7.13 -1.33 5.92
CA ARG A 42 -7.56 -2.71 5.63
C ARG A 42 -6.67 -3.78 6.26
N SER A 43 -5.37 -3.51 6.41
CA SER A 43 -4.38 -4.46 6.96
C SER A 43 -4.47 -4.69 8.47
N GLY A 44 -5.40 -4.03 9.18
CA GLY A 44 -5.58 -4.25 10.60
C GLY A 44 -4.92 -3.20 11.50
N ALA A 45 -4.72 -1.96 11.04
CA ALA A 45 -4.56 -0.83 11.97
C ALA A 45 -5.83 -0.60 12.84
N SER A 46 -6.92 -1.31 12.54
CA SER A 46 -8.01 -1.59 13.46
C SER A 46 -7.96 -3.08 13.83
N ASP A 47 -7.88 -3.40 15.12
CA ASP A 47 -7.90 -4.77 15.70
C ASP A 47 -6.55 -5.47 15.91
N SER A 48 -5.72 -4.90 16.80
CA SER A 48 -4.92 -5.67 17.77
C SER A 48 -4.52 -4.81 18.97
N GLU A 49 -5.50 -4.13 19.57
CA GLU A 49 -5.48 -3.89 21.01
C GLU A 49 -6.73 -4.55 21.58
N LYS A 50 -6.59 -5.85 21.87
CA LYS A 50 -7.55 -6.58 22.70
C LYS A 50 -6.95 -6.62 24.12
N PRO A 51 -7.61 -6.01 25.12
CA PRO A 51 -7.17 -6.04 26.51
C PRO A 51 -7.32 -7.44 27.14
#